data_AF-A0AAD9SHD6-F1
#
_entry.id   AF-A0AAD9SHD6-F1
#
_cell.length_a   1.000
_cell.length_b   1.000
_cell.length_c   1.000
_cell.angle_alpha   90.00
_cell.angle_beta   90.00
_cell.angle_gamma   90.00
#
_symmetry.space_group_name_H-M   'P 1'
#
loop_
_entity.id
_entity.type
_entity.pdbx_description
1 polymer ?
#
loop_
_entity_poly.entity_id
_entity_poly.type
_entity_poly.pdbx_seq_one_letter_code
_entity_poly.pdbx_strand_id
1 'polypeptide(L)'
;MCDTNIFYTELGVGNLLRQDGAPTIDAGPSKCARVACNYSGAIYWCNDNNHNITLENYDRLAWAATDIYEKCNTNLTYEGLTSGQNFYYDEGWNVIVREDTC
;
A
#
# COMPACT_ATOMS: atom_id res chain seq x y z
N MET A 1 -7.35 0.50 -13.68
CA MET A 1 -6.48 0.14 -14.83
C MET A 1 -5.09 0.04 -14.25
N CYS A 2 -4.36 -1.05 -14.46
CA CYS A 2 -3.02 -1.22 -13.91
C CYS A 2 -2.10 -0.10 -14.42
N ASP A 3 -1.44 0.61 -13.52
CA ASP A 3 -0.74 1.86 -13.83
C ASP A 3 0.69 1.94 -13.27
N THR A 4 1.08 1.11 -12.28
CA THR A 4 2.47 1.01 -11.80
C THR A 4 3.09 -0.35 -12.10
N ASN A 5 4.42 -0.40 -12.25
CA ASN A 5 5.16 -1.64 -12.43
C ASN A 5 5.22 -2.48 -11.13
N ILE A 6 5.07 -3.80 -11.24
CA ILE A 6 5.15 -4.75 -10.10
C ILE A 6 6.49 -4.64 -9.37
N PHE A 7 7.61 -4.53 -10.08
CA PHE A 7 8.94 -4.39 -9.48
C PHE A 7 9.03 -3.16 -8.56
N TYR A 8 8.41 -2.04 -8.94
CA TYR A 8 8.40 -0.83 -8.11
C TYR A 8 7.56 -1.02 -6.85
N THR A 9 6.43 -1.74 -6.96
CA THR A 9 5.60 -2.13 -5.83
C THR A 9 6.34 -3.09 -4.90
N GLU A 10 7.05 -4.09 -5.43
CA GLU A 10 7.87 -5.04 -4.65
C GLU A 10 8.99 -4.34 -3.87
N LEU A 11 9.66 -3.34 -4.47
CA LEU A 11 10.61 -2.49 -3.75
C LEU A 11 9.93 -1.71 -2.62
N GLY A 12 8.69 -1.26 -2.82
CA GLY A 12 7.86 -0.62 -1.80
C GLY A 12 7.58 -1.55 -0.63
N VAL A 13 7.13 -2.76 -0.92
CA VAL A 13 6.91 -3.82 0.07
C VAL A 13 8.20 -4.11 0.85
N GLY A 14 9.34 -4.27 0.16
CA GLY A 14 10.62 -4.51 0.80
C GLY A 14 11.09 -3.39 1.73
N ASN A 15 10.81 -2.13 1.41
CA ASN A 15 11.11 -0.99 2.28
C ASN A 15 10.22 -0.99 3.53
N LEU A 16 8.92 -1.28 3.38
CA LEU A 16 7.98 -1.37 4.50
C LEU A 16 8.40 -2.46 5.49
N LEU A 17 8.76 -3.65 5.01
CA LEU A 17 9.21 -4.77 5.86
C LEU A 17 10.52 -4.51 6.61
N ARG A 18 11.31 -3.51 6.18
CA ARG A 18 12.56 -3.11 6.84
C ARG A 18 12.38 -1.91 7.76
N GLN A 19 11.19 -1.31 7.78
CA GLN A 19 10.94 -0.12 8.55
C GLN A 19 10.58 -0.49 9.99
N ASP A 20 11.34 0.02 10.94
CA ASP A 20 11.08 -0.17 12.36
C ASP A 20 9.97 0.78 12.85
N GLY A 21 9.26 0.35 13.89
CA GLY A 21 8.28 1.16 14.62
C GLY A 21 6.82 0.84 14.30
N ALA A 22 5.93 1.52 15.00
CA ALA A 22 4.48 1.38 14.92
C ALA A 22 3.89 2.55 14.13
N PRO A 23 3.51 2.38 12.85
CA PRO A 23 2.97 3.48 12.07
C PRO A 23 1.62 3.91 12.62
N THR A 24 1.44 5.23 12.71
CA THR A 24 0.18 5.87 13.11
C THR A 24 -0.34 6.75 11.99
N ILE A 25 -1.65 6.70 11.76
CA ILE A 25 -2.36 7.62 10.87
C ILE A 25 -3.50 8.28 11.63
N ASP A 26 -3.67 9.58 11.39
CA ASP A 26 -4.75 10.35 11.99
C ASP A 26 -6.12 9.87 11.53
N ALA A 27 -7.16 10.25 12.28
CA ALA A 27 -8.55 10.03 11.95
C ALA A 27 -8.90 10.49 10.52
N GLY A 28 -9.72 9.67 9.86
CA GLY A 28 -10.35 9.91 8.56
C GLY A 28 -11.58 10.83 8.63
N PRO A 29 -12.52 10.71 7.67
CA PRO A 29 -12.91 9.48 6.98
C PRO A 29 -12.22 9.22 5.61
N SER A 30 -11.16 9.94 5.25
CA SER A 30 -10.39 9.67 4.03
C SER A 30 -8.94 10.13 4.18
N LYS A 31 -8.36 9.91 5.36
CA LYS A 31 -6.98 10.31 5.60
C LYS A 31 -6.07 9.26 4.99
N CYS A 32 -5.36 9.62 3.92
CA CYS A 32 -4.38 8.75 3.30
C CYS A 32 -2.96 9.30 3.51
N ALA A 33 -2.02 8.39 3.78
CA ALA A 33 -0.59 8.68 3.84
C ALA A 33 0.14 7.82 2.80
N ARG A 34 1.06 8.42 2.05
CA ARG A 34 1.98 7.68 1.18
C ARG A 34 3.04 7.04 2.06
N VAL A 35 3.00 5.71 2.20
CA VAL A 35 3.87 4.95 3.10
C VAL A 35 5.08 4.35 2.39
N ALA A 36 5.02 4.21 1.06
CA ALA A 36 6.18 3.91 0.24
C ALA A 36 6.06 4.59 -1.13
N CYS A 37 7.21 4.95 -1.72
CA CYS A 37 7.31 5.51 -3.06
C CYS A 37 8.65 5.08 -3.67
N ASN A 38 8.63 4.28 -4.74
CA ASN A 38 9.83 3.86 -5.45
C ASN A 38 9.63 4.06 -6.96
N TYR A 39 10.54 4.81 -7.60
CA TYR A 39 10.43 5.18 -9.01
C TYR A 39 9.06 5.81 -9.32
N SER A 40 8.15 5.12 -10.00
CA SER A 40 6.79 5.61 -10.23
C SER A 40 5.71 4.80 -9.50
N GLY A 41 6.08 3.89 -8.60
CA GLY A 41 5.14 3.08 -7.82
C GLY A 41 4.99 3.57 -6.39
N ALA A 42 3.74 3.82 -5.97
CA ALA A 42 3.42 4.28 -4.63
C ALA A 42 2.45 3.33 -3.90
N ILE A 43 2.69 3.19 -2.60
CA ILE A 43 1.81 2.49 -1.66
C ILE A 43 1.23 3.53 -0.70
N TYR A 44 -0.10 3.56 -0.62
CA TYR A 44 -0.85 4.45 0.26
C TYR A 44 -1.57 3.64 1.33
N TRP A 45 -1.58 4.14 2.56
CA TRP A 45 -2.40 3.65 3.65
C TRP A 45 -3.48 4.68 3.96
N CYS A 46 -4.74 4.27 3.91
CA CYS A 46 -5.89 5.13 4.13
C CYS A 46 -6.70 4.68 5.34
N ASN A 47 -7.06 5.64 6.19
CA ASN A 47 -7.92 5.46 7.34
C ASN A 47 -9.29 6.08 7.07
N ASP A 48 -10.32 5.25 7.09
CA ASP A 48 -11.72 5.64 6.89
C ASP A 48 -12.47 5.75 8.23
N ASN A 49 -11.82 5.44 9.36
CA ASN A 49 -12.38 5.62 10.69
C ASN A 49 -12.42 7.08 11.13
N ASN A 50 -13.25 7.38 12.12
CA ASN A 50 -13.26 8.67 12.82
C ASN A 50 -12.23 8.78 13.97
N HIS A 51 -11.31 7.83 14.08
CA HIS A 51 -10.28 7.77 15.10
C HIS A 51 -8.93 7.39 14.48
N ASN A 52 -7.84 7.70 15.20
CA ASN A 52 -6.49 7.38 14.77
C ASN A 52 -6.27 5.86 14.83
N ILE A 53 -5.53 5.34 13.85
CA ILE A 53 -5.08 3.94 13.85
C ILE A 53 -3.59 3.91 14.12
N THR A 54 -3.14 2.99 14.97
CA THR A 54 -1.73 2.62 15.10
C THR A 54 -1.61 1.12 14.87
N LEU A 55 -0.77 0.73 13.91
CA LEU A 55 -0.45 -0.69 13.69
C LEU A 55 0.75 -1.07 14.55
N GLU A 56 0.88 -2.35 14.87
CA GLU A 56 2.04 -2.87 15.61
C GLU A 56 3.36 -2.64 14.85
N ASN A 57 3.31 -2.82 13.53
CA ASN A 57 4.43 -2.64 12.61
C ASN A 57 3.92 -2.38 11.18
N TYR A 58 4.83 -2.33 10.20
CA TYR A 58 4.53 -2.07 8.80
C TYR A 58 4.12 -3.33 8.00
N ASP A 59 4.17 -4.53 8.59
CA ASP A 59 3.99 -5.80 7.88
C ASP A 59 2.62 -5.90 7.21
N ARG A 60 1.57 -5.44 7.88
CA ARG A 60 0.20 -5.48 7.35
C ARG A 60 0.03 -4.59 6.11
N LEU A 61 0.77 -3.47 6.05
CA LEU A 61 0.77 -2.60 4.87
C LEU A 61 1.50 -3.28 3.70
N ALA A 62 2.63 -3.91 4.01
CA ALA A 62 3.41 -4.69 3.05
C ALA A 62 2.60 -5.85 2.46
N TRP A 63 1.98 -6.68 3.31
CA TRP A 63 1.17 -7.81 2.85
C TRP A 63 -0.06 -7.38 2.04
N ALA A 64 -0.72 -6.29 2.42
CA ALA A 64 -1.84 -5.76 1.65
C ALA A 64 -1.42 -5.32 0.24
N ALA A 65 -0.24 -4.71 0.09
CA ALA A 65 0.32 -4.35 -1.21
C ALA A 65 0.77 -5.59 -2.02
N THR A 66 1.32 -6.61 -1.35
CA THR A 66 1.61 -7.91 -1.97
C THR A 66 0.37 -8.55 -2.56
N ASP A 67 -0.71 -8.61 -1.77
CA ASP A 67 -1.99 -9.12 -2.21
C ASP A 67 -2.50 -8.41 -3.48
N ILE A 68 -2.27 -7.09 -3.59
CA ILE A 68 -2.69 -6.31 -4.76
C ILE A 68 -1.89 -6.70 -5.99
N TYR A 69 -0.55 -6.77 -5.94
CA TYR A 69 0.19 -7.11 -7.16
C TYR A 69 0.06 -8.59 -7.54
N GLU A 70 -0.18 -9.50 -6.59
CA GLU A 70 -0.42 -10.92 -6.88
C GLU A 70 -1.79 -11.16 -7.54
N LYS A 71 -2.83 -10.41 -7.13
CA LYS A 71 -4.22 -10.59 -7.59
C LYS A 71 -4.64 -9.63 -8.71
N CYS A 72 -4.06 -8.42 -8.74
CA CYS A 72 -4.44 -7.32 -9.61
C CYS A 72 -3.26 -6.90 -10.48
N ASN A 73 -2.78 -7.81 -11.32
CA ASN A 73 -1.73 -7.55 -12.30
C ASN A 73 -2.17 -7.86 -13.74
N THR A 74 -1.42 -7.34 -14.70
CA THR A 74 -1.54 -7.72 -16.12
C THR A 74 -0.83 -9.03 -16.44
N ASN A 75 0.28 -9.33 -15.76
CA ASN A 75 1.05 -10.57 -15.80
C ASN A 75 2.04 -10.59 -14.61
N LEU A 76 2.42 -11.76 -14.11
CA LEU A 76 3.37 -11.95 -13.00
C LEU A 76 4.85 -11.85 -13.46
N THR A 77 5.19 -10.82 -14.22
CA THR A 77 6.58 -10.51 -14.61
C THR A 77 6.98 -9.15 -14.06
N TYR A 78 8.29 -8.87 -14.00
CA TYR A 78 8.79 -7.53 -13.62
C TYR A 78 8.41 -6.43 -14.62
N GLU A 79 7.81 -6.76 -15.76
CA GLU A 79 7.23 -5.81 -16.71
C GLU A 79 5.70 -5.70 -16.56
N GLY A 80 5.11 -6.54 -15.71
CA GLY A 80 3.72 -6.51 -15.36
C GLY A 80 3.35 -5.20 -14.68
N LEU A 81 2.15 -4.71 -15.00
CA LEU A 81 1.57 -3.57 -14.33
C LEU A 81 0.60 -4.06 -13.26
N THR A 82 0.48 -3.29 -12.19
CA THR A 82 -0.48 -3.48 -11.11
C THR A 82 -1.09 -2.15 -10.71
N SER A 83 -2.30 -2.21 -10.19
CA SER A 83 -2.98 -1.13 -9.46
C SER A 83 -4.09 -1.79 -8.68
N GLY A 84 -4.41 -1.29 -7.50
CA GLY A 84 -5.56 -1.82 -6.78
C GLY A 84 -5.69 -1.29 -5.37
N GLN A 85 -6.69 -1.83 -4.68
CA GLN A 85 -7.00 -1.45 -3.32
C GLN A 85 -7.39 -2.70 -2.53
N ASN A 86 -6.81 -2.85 -1.34
CA ASN A 86 -7.09 -3.93 -0.40
C ASN A 86 -7.74 -3.36 0.86
N PHE A 87 -8.92 -3.87 1.23
CA PHE A 87 -9.75 -3.34 2.29
C PHE A 87 -9.74 -4.25 3.53
N TYR A 88 -9.43 -3.68 4.68
CA TYR A 88 -9.68 -4.29 5.99
C TYR A 88 -11.02 -3.77 6.53
N TYR A 89 -12.12 -4.29 6.00
CA TYR A 89 -13.48 -3.77 6.27
C TYR A 89 -13.82 -3.69 7.77
N ASP A 90 -13.48 -4.73 8.53
CA ASP A 90 -13.78 -4.79 9.97
C ASP A 90 -12.96 -3.78 10.80
N GLU A 91 -11.87 -3.26 10.22
CA GLU A 91 -10.98 -2.30 10.87
C GLU A 91 -11.06 -0.89 10.27
N GLY A 92 -11.84 -0.68 9.21
CA GLY A 92 -12.11 0.64 8.63
C GLY A 92 -10.90 1.31 7.97
N TRP A 93 -9.97 0.55 7.40
CA TRP A 93 -8.82 1.09 6.67
C TRP A 93 -8.47 0.24 5.45
N ASN A 94 -7.67 0.81 4.55
CA ASN A 94 -7.32 0.17 3.29
C ASN A 94 -5.92 0.57 2.79
N VAL A 95 -5.40 -0.21 1.85
CA VAL A 95 -4.13 0.06 1.15
C VAL A 95 -4.39 0.22 -0.33
N ILE A 96 -3.77 1.22 -0.95
CA ILE A 96 -3.84 1.47 -2.39
C ILE A 96 -2.45 1.36 -3.00
N VAL A 97 -2.35 0.63 -4.11
CA VAL A 97 -1.18 0.63 -4.99
C VAL A 97 -1.57 1.33 -6.28
N ARG A 98 -0.78 2.34 -6.67
CA ARG A 98 -0.99 3.13 -7.88
C ARG A 98 0.30 3.78 -8.36
N GLU A 99 0.28 4.23 -9.61
CA GLU A 99 1.29 5.15 -10.10
C GLU A 99 1.24 6.50 -9.37
N ASP A 100 2.42 7.05 -9.07
CA ASP A 100 2.60 8.41 -8.55
C ASP A 100 4.02 8.92 -8.80
N THR A 101 4.22 10.23 -8.65
CA THR A 101 5.55 10.84 -8.70
C THR A 101 6.28 10.67 -7.36
N CYS A 102 7.37 9.91 -7.39
CA CYS A 102 8.44 9.87 -6.40
C CYS A 102 9.63 10.71 -6.90
#